data_AF-A0A094SKU3-F1
#
_entry.id   AF-A0A094SKU3-F1
#
_cell.length_a   1.000
_cell.length_b   1.000
_cell.length_c   1.000
_cell.angle_alpha   90.00
_cell.angle_beta   90.00
_cell.angle_gamma   90.00
#
_symmetry.space_group_name_H-M   'P 1'
#
loop_
_entity.id
_entity.type
_entity.pdbx_description
1 polymer ?
#
loop_
_entity_poly.entity_id
_entity_poly.type
_entity_poly.pdbx_seq_one_letter_code
_entity_poly.pdbx_strand_id
1 'polypeptide(L)'
;NTNQNHFNVEFAKSNPITAGRVIVNSGLTVAMVLGISVMDMSQNAVSNLGWTDIKLTHPLYEGDTLYAESICTDARESASRPNVGIISMKTRGLNQDGEEIMSYKRTVMIAKRSSGIGQNYFPKAKNGEITA
;
A
#
# COMPACT_ATOMS: atom_id res chain seq x y z
N ASN A 1 5.77 18.12 -5.40
CA ASN A 1 4.38 18.61 -5.59
C ASN A 1 4.29 20.00 -4.96
N THR A 2 3.75 21.00 -5.67
CA THR A 2 3.69 22.41 -5.23
C THR A 2 2.25 22.95 -5.06
N ASN A 3 1.23 22.07 -5.04
CA ASN A 3 -0.16 22.49 -4.84
C ASN A 3 -0.36 23.02 -3.42
N GLN A 4 -0.82 24.27 -3.32
CA GLN A 4 -0.98 25.02 -2.07
C GLN A 4 -1.93 24.36 -1.06
N ASN A 5 -2.89 23.53 -1.51
CA ASN A 5 -3.81 22.80 -0.63
C ASN A 5 -3.11 21.83 0.34
N HIS A 6 -1.81 21.55 0.14
CA HIS A 6 -1.04 20.63 0.98
C HIS A 6 -0.16 21.31 2.03
N PHE A 7 -0.07 22.64 2.04
CA PHE A 7 0.83 23.35 2.98
C PHE A 7 0.43 24.79 3.29
N ASN A 8 -0.57 25.37 2.63
CA ASN A 8 -1.00 26.75 2.84
C ASN A 8 -2.42 26.79 3.43
N VAL A 9 -2.48 27.02 4.75
CA VAL A 9 -3.74 27.08 5.50
C VAL A 9 -4.66 28.19 5.00
N GLU A 10 -4.13 29.37 4.66
CA GLU A 10 -4.96 30.48 4.17
C GLU A 10 -5.57 30.20 2.81
N PHE A 11 -4.80 29.59 1.90
CA PHE A 11 -5.33 29.15 0.61
C PHE A 11 -6.41 28.07 0.79
N ALA A 12 -6.16 27.10 1.66
CA ALA A 12 -7.07 25.98 1.90
C ALA A 12 -8.48 26.43 2.36
N LYS A 13 -8.59 27.54 3.11
CA LYS A 13 -9.89 28.13 3.55
C LYS A 13 -10.87 28.36 2.40
N SER A 14 -10.39 28.60 1.18
CA SER A 14 -11.22 28.83 -0.01
C SER A 14 -11.67 27.55 -0.73
N ASN A 15 -11.18 26.38 -0.31
CA ASN A 15 -11.44 25.12 -0.99
C ASN A 15 -12.78 24.49 -0.53
N PRO A 16 -13.77 24.31 -1.43
CA PRO A 16 -15.11 23.84 -1.06
C PRO A 16 -15.19 22.34 -0.75
N ILE A 17 -14.17 21.55 -1.08
CA ILE A 17 -14.15 20.10 -0.88
C ILE A 17 -13.54 19.71 0.47
N THR A 18 -12.61 20.52 0.95
CA THR A 18 -11.76 20.20 2.13
C THR A 18 -12.24 20.85 3.42
N ALA A 19 -13.43 21.47 3.40
CA ALA A 19 -13.97 22.27 4.51
C ALA A 19 -12.98 23.32 5.04
N GLY A 20 -12.19 23.91 4.15
CA GLY A 20 -11.20 24.93 4.51
C GLY A 20 -9.88 24.41 5.12
N ARG A 21 -9.64 23.09 5.13
CA ARG A 21 -8.49 22.47 5.80
C ARG A 21 -7.40 22.04 4.82
N VAL A 22 -6.14 22.09 5.27
CA VAL A 22 -5.02 21.52 4.52
C VAL A 22 -5.15 20.01 4.45
N ILE A 23 -5.03 19.45 3.25
CA ILE A 23 -5.15 18.01 3.00
C ILE A 23 -3.78 17.37 2.75
N VAL A 24 -3.62 16.14 3.23
CA VAL A 24 -2.46 15.32 2.93
C VAL A 24 -2.42 15.03 1.42
N ASN A 25 -1.23 15.06 0.83
CA ASN A 25 -1.07 14.78 -0.58
C ASN A 25 -1.52 13.35 -0.92
N SER A 26 -2.37 13.21 -1.94
CA SER A 26 -2.92 11.91 -2.32
C SER A 26 -1.88 10.87 -2.73
N GLY A 27 -0.76 11.29 -3.34
CA GLY A 27 0.35 10.39 -3.66
C GLY A 27 1.03 9.83 -2.40
N LEU A 28 1.19 10.67 -1.37
CA LEU A 28 1.67 10.23 -0.06
C LEU A 28 0.66 9.31 0.62
N THR A 29 -0.63 9.64 0.57
CA THR A 29 -1.70 8.77 1.09
C THR A 29 -1.66 7.39 0.44
N VAL A 30 -1.55 7.32 -0.89
CA VAL A 30 -1.38 6.04 -1.62
C VAL A 30 -0.14 5.30 -1.15
N ALA A 31 1.00 5.99 -1.00
CA ALA A 31 2.24 5.36 -0.53
C ALA A 31 2.13 4.80 0.89
N MET A 32 1.40 5.48 1.79
CA MET A 32 1.18 5.01 3.16
C MET A 32 0.28 3.77 3.20
N VAL A 33 -0.88 3.79 2.53
CA VAL A 33 -1.78 2.62 2.41
C VAL A 33 -1.04 1.44 1.76
N LEU A 34 -0.27 1.72 0.71
CA LEU A 34 0.59 0.74 0.05
C LEU A 34 1.57 0.12 1.04
N GLY A 35 2.28 0.94 1.82
CA GLY A 35 3.25 0.50 2.83
C GLY A 35 2.62 -0.41 3.88
N ILE A 36 1.45 -0.05 4.41
CA ILE A 36 0.71 -0.88 5.38
C ILE A 36 0.35 -2.24 4.75
N SER A 37 -0.11 -2.25 3.49
CA SER A 37 -0.49 -3.49 2.79
C SER A 37 0.66 -4.44 2.44
N VAL A 38 1.93 -4.01 2.59
CA VAL A 38 3.09 -4.80 2.14
C VAL A 38 3.15 -6.16 2.83
N MET A 39 2.94 -6.19 4.16
CA MET A 39 3.12 -7.40 4.96
C MET A 39 2.28 -8.57 4.42
N ASP A 40 1.01 -8.28 4.08
CA ASP A 40 0.06 -9.30 3.64
C ASP A 40 0.14 -9.59 2.14
N MET A 41 0.51 -8.58 1.34
CA MET A 41 0.41 -8.66 -0.12
C MET A 41 1.74 -8.88 -0.82
N SER A 42 2.76 -8.08 -0.51
CA SER A 42 3.94 -7.94 -1.37
C SER A 42 5.28 -8.13 -0.68
N GLN A 43 5.30 -8.51 0.60
CA GLN A 43 6.53 -8.80 1.35
C GLN A 43 7.42 -9.83 0.63
N ASN A 44 6.80 -10.80 -0.05
CA ASN A 44 7.47 -11.85 -0.83
C ASN A 44 7.28 -11.68 -2.35
N ALA A 45 6.90 -10.48 -2.81
CA ALA A 45 6.73 -10.23 -4.23
C ALA A 45 8.09 -10.17 -4.95
N VAL A 46 8.17 -10.85 -6.08
CA VAL A 46 9.27 -10.69 -7.04
C VAL A 46 9.11 -9.37 -7.80
N SER A 47 7.88 -8.98 -8.10
CA SER A 47 7.60 -7.74 -8.81
C SER A 47 6.17 -7.25 -8.55
N ASN A 48 6.02 -5.94 -8.57
CA ASN A 48 4.73 -5.27 -8.63
C ASN A 48 4.35 -5.07 -10.10
N LEU A 49 3.26 -5.67 -10.55
CA LEU A 49 2.88 -5.64 -11.97
C LEU A 49 2.05 -4.41 -12.33
N GLY A 50 1.33 -3.83 -11.38
CA GLY A 50 0.62 -2.58 -11.60
C GLY A 50 -0.48 -2.32 -10.60
N TRP A 51 -1.08 -1.14 -10.77
CA TRP A 51 -2.27 -0.68 -10.07
C TRP A 51 -3.32 -0.24 -11.08
N THR A 52 -4.58 -0.48 -10.76
CA THR A 52 -5.74 0.06 -11.49
C THR A 52 -6.77 0.58 -10.51
N ASP A 53 -7.74 1.32 -11.02
CA ASP A 53 -8.91 1.77 -10.24
C ASP A 53 -8.54 2.52 -8.94
N ILE A 54 -7.48 3.34 -8.96
CA ILE A 54 -7.17 4.22 -7.83
C ILE A 54 -8.31 5.24 -7.69
N LYS A 55 -9.00 5.21 -6.56
CA LYS A 55 -10.06 6.15 -6.19
C LYS A 55 -9.67 6.89 -4.92
N LEU A 56 -9.81 8.22 -4.93
CA LEU A 56 -9.59 9.10 -3.80
C LEU A 56 -10.96 9.62 -3.35
N THR A 57 -11.57 8.92 -2.41
CA THR A 57 -12.99 9.07 -2.06
C THR A 57 -13.22 10.08 -0.93
N HIS A 58 -12.23 10.24 -0.04
CA HIS A 58 -12.30 11.21 1.05
C HIS A 58 -10.91 11.83 1.29
N PRO A 59 -10.80 13.14 1.59
CA PRO A 59 -9.52 13.75 1.93
C PRO A 59 -8.95 13.17 3.23
N LEU A 60 -7.63 13.00 3.28
CA LEU A 60 -6.90 12.69 4.51
C LEU A 60 -6.36 13.98 5.12
N TYR A 61 -6.47 14.13 6.43
CA TYR A 61 -6.02 15.32 7.14
C TYR A 61 -4.89 15.01 8.13
N GLU A 62 -4.15 16.04 8.52
CA GLU A 62 -3.23 15.94 9.67
C GLU A 62 -4.03 15.56 10.94
N GLY A 63 -3.48 14.61 11.70
CA GLY A 63 -4.12 14.05 12.90
C GLY A 63 -4.97 12.80 12.66
N ASP A 64 -5.29 12.47 11.40
CA ASP A 64 -6.00 11.23 11.09
C ASP A 64 -5.11 10.00 11.35
N THR A 65 -5.72 8.92 11.84
CA THR A 65 -5.08 7.60 11.93
C THR A 65 -5.46 6.78 10.72
N LEU A 66 -4.47 6.29 9.97
CA LEU A 66 -4.70 5.53 8.75
C LEU A 66 -4.57 4.01 8.96
N TYR A 67 -5.59 3.28 8.55
CA TYR A 67 -5.63 1.82 8.49
C TYR A 67 -5.68 1.36 7.02
N ALA A 68 -5.36 0.09 6.77
CA ALA A 68 -5.56 -0.52 5.46
C ALA A 68 -6.04 -1.97 5.60
N GLU A 69 -6.87 -2.40 4.67
CA GLU A 69 -7.30 -3.79 4.55
C GLU A 69 -7.35 -4.21 3.08
N SER A 70 -7.11 -5.50 2.83
CA SER A 70 -7.02 -6.05 1.49
C SER A 70 -7.78 -7.37 1.37
N ILE A 71 -8.35 -7.62 0.20
CA ILE A 71 -8.96 -8.90 -0.16
C ILE A 71 -8.36 -9.42 -1.46
N CYS A 72 -7.97 -10.70 -1.47
CA CYS A 72 -7.53 -11.38 -2.68
C CYS A 72 -8.72 -11.58 -3.62
N THR A 73 -8.61 -11.05 -4.83
CA THR A 73 -9.69 -11.12 -5.84
C THR A 73 -9.38 -12.09 -6.96
N ASP A 74 -8.10 -12.41 -7.19
CA ASP A 74 -7.69 -13.39 -8.20
C ASP A 74 -6.31 -13.96 -7.85
N ALA A 75 -6.10 -15.23 -8.19
CA ALA A 75 -4.84 -15.94 -8.00
C ALA A 75 -4.64 -16.97 -9.10
N ARG A 76 -3.53 -16.88 -9.82
CA ARG A 76 -3.22 -17.82 -10.90
C ARG A 76 -1.73 -18.06 -11.05
N GLU A 77 -1.37 -19.16 -11.69
CA GLU A 77 0.02 -19.42 -12.05
C GLU A 77 0.47 -18.54 -13.23
N SER A 78 1.77 -18.24 -13.29
CA SER A 78 2.36 -17.58 -14.45
C SER A 78 2.65 -18.59 -15.55
N ALA A 79 2.00 -18.43 -16.71
CA ALA A 79 2.19 -19.29 -17.87
C ALA A 79 3.64 -19.28 -18.41
N SER A 80 4.36 -18.18 -18.26
CA SER A 80 5.74 -18.02 -18.77
C SER A 80 6.82 -18.16 -17.71
N ARG A 81 6.46 -18.29 -16.42
CA ARG A 81 7.41 -18.33 -15.31
C ARG A 81 6.95 -19.37 -14.27
N PRO A 82 7.48 -20.61 -14.29
CA PRO A 82 6.92 -21.71 -13.50
C PRO A 82 7.05 -21.53 -11.97
N ASN A 83 7.99 -20.70 -11.53
CA ASN A 83 8.34 -20.50 -10.11
C ASN A 83 7.55 -19.38 -9.43
N VAL A 84 6.63 -18.72 -10.12
CA VAL A 84 5.88 -17.57 -9.59
C VAL A 84 4.38 -17.68 -9.91
N GLY A 85 3.56 -17.14 -9.02
CA GLY A 85 2.14 -16.89 -9.23
C GLY A 85 1.88 -15.40 -9.41
N ILE A 86 0.69 -15.08 -9.91
CA ILE A 86 0.17 -13.71 -10.03
C ILE A 86 -1.04 -13.61 -9.11
N ILE A 87 -0.99 -12.68 -8.18
CA ILE A 87 -2.05 -12.40 -7.20
C ILE A 87 -2.57 -11.00 -7.44
N SER A 88 -3.89 -10.84 -7.52
CA SER A 88 -4.56 -9.55 -7.56
C SER A 88 -5.37 -9.35 -6.29
N MET A 89 -5.28 -8.14 -5.72
CA MET A 89 -6.03 -7.76 -4.53
C MET A 89 -6.72 -6.42 -4.74
N LYS A 90 -7.86 -6.24 -4.06
CA LYS A 90 -8.44 -4.93 -3.81
C LYS A 90 -8.02 -4.49 -2.41
N THR A 91 -7.49 -3.28 -2.29
CA THR A 91 -7.11 -2.67 -1.01
C THR A 91 -7.86 -1.37 -0.83
N ARG A 92 -8.23 -1.05 0.41
CA ARG A 92 -8.71 0.28 0.80
C ARG A 92 -8.00 0.78 2.04
N GLY A 93 -7.93 2.11 2.15
CA GLY A 93 -7.49 2.82 3.34
C GLY A 93 -8.68 3.44 4.08
N LEU A 94 -8.70 3.30 5.40
CA LEU A 94 -9.73 3.85 6.28
C LEU A 94 -9.09 4.82 7.28
N ASN A 95 -9.81 5.86 7.72
CA ASN A 95 -9.39 6.65 8.87
C ASN A 95 -9.97 6.10 10.18
N GLN A 96 -9.74 6.79 11.30
CA GLN A 96 -10.27 6.44 12.63
C GLN A 96 -11.81 6.40 12.72
N ASP A 97 -12.50 7.14 11.85
CA ASP A 97 -13.95 7.24 11.82
C ASP A 97 -14.57 6.18 10.88
N GLY A 98 -13.74 5.37 10.22
CA GLY A 98 -14.17 4.37 9.25
C GLY A 98 -14.46 4.92 7.86
N GLU A 99 -14.12 6.18 7.57
CA GLU A 99 -14.27 6.76 6.24
C GLU A 99 -13.28 6.14 5.26
N GLU A 100 -13.76 5.74 4.08
CA GLU A 100 -12.89 5.26 3.00
C GLU A 100 -12.16 6.45 2.38
N ILE A 101 -10.87 6.58 2.72
CA ILE A 101 -10.00 7.63 2.19
C ILE A 101 -9.70 7.34 0.72
N MET A 102 -9.35 6.09 0.42
CA MET A 102 -8.96 5.69 -0.91
C MET A 102 -9.04 4.18 -1.12
N SER A 103 -9.15 3.74 -2.37
CA SER A 103 -9.01 2.32 -2.72
C SER A 103 -8.32 2.11 -4.06
N TYR A 104 -7.75 0.92 -4.26
CA TYR A 104 -7.14 0.51 -5.53
C TYR A 104 -7.25 -1.00 -5.75
N LYS A 105 -7.07 -1.43 -6.99
CA LYS A 105 -6.69 -2.81 -7.31
C LYS A 105 -5.21 -2.85 -7.63
N ARG A 106 -4.54 -3.89 -7.14
CA ARG A 106 -3.10 -4.08 -7.31
C ARG A 106 -2.82 -5.52 -7.68
N THR A 107 -1.87 -5.72 -8.58
CA THR A 107 -1.44 -7.05 -9.02
C THR A 107 0.06 -7.21 -8.80
N VAL A 108 0.45 -8.33 -8.21
CA VAL A 108 1.84 -8.66 -7.87
C VAL A 108 2.20 -10.04 -8.37
N MET A 109 3.49 -10.23 -8.66
CA MET A 109 4.09 -11.53 -8.94
C MET A 109 4.74 -12.04 -7.66
N ILE A 110 4.27 -13.17 -7.15
CA ILE A 110 4.73 -13.78 -5.89
C ILE A 110 5.50 -15.06 -6.19
N ALA A 111 6.64 -15.25 -5.54
CA ALA A 111 7.38 -16.49 -5.65
C ALA A 111 6.64 -17.66 -4.99
N LYS A 112 6.58 -18.82 -5.66
CA LYS A 112 6.16 -20.06 -5.01
C LYS A 112 7.19 -20.43 -3.95
N ARG A 113 6.76 -20.97 -2.81
CA ARG A 113 7.66 -21.38 -1.72
C ARG A 113 8.75 -22.35 -2.18
N SER A 114 8.40 -23.29 -3.07
CA SER A 114 9.33 -24.27 -3.65
C SER A 114 10.42 -23.67 -4.53
N SER A 115 10.29 -22.41 -4.97
CA SER A 115 11.31 -21.74 -5.78
C SER A 115 12.55 -21.33 -4.97
N GLY A 116 12.44 -21.25 -3.64
CA GLY A 116 13.50 -20.71 -2.77
C GLY A 116 13.72 -19.19 -2.89
N ILE A 117 13.03 -18.50 -3.80
CA ILE A 117 13.17 -17.05 -3.97
C ILE A 117 12.63 -16.33 -2.73
N GLY A 118 13.42 -15.40 -2.19
CA GLY A 118 13.08 -14.66 -0.98
C GLY A 118 13.12 -15.49 0.31
N GLN A 119 13.60 -16.74 0.26
CA GLN A 119 13.75 -17.60 1.44
C GLN A 119 15.20 -17.61 1.91
N ASN A 120 15.40 -17.77 3.22
CA ASN A 120 16.73 -17.94 3.84
C ASN A 120 17.74 -16.83 3.49
N TYR A 121 17.27 -15.61 3.20
CA TYR A 121 18.12 -14.48 2.84
C TYR A 121 18.81 -13.83 4.05
N PHE A 122 18.26 -14.05 5.26
CA PHE A 122 18.82 -13.50 6.47
C PHE A 122 20.17 -14.19 6.77
N PRO A 123 21.23 -13.43 7.07
CA PRO A 123 22.56 -14.00 7.25
C PRO A 123 22.63 -14.86 8.52
N LYS A 124 23.47 -15.91 8.47
CA LYS A 124 23.84 -16.64 9.69
C LYS A 124 24.87 -15.82 10.46
N ALA A 125 24.57 -15.52 11.72
CA ALA A 125 25.49 -14.82 12.61
C ALA A 125 26.74 -15.68 12.87
N LYS A 126 27.93 -15.09 12.70
CA LYS A 126 29.22 -15.81 12.89
C LYS A 126 29.47 -16.19 14.35
N ASN A 127 28.90 -15.45 15.28
CA ASN A 127 29.02 -15.62 16.72
C ASN A 127 27.90 -16.48 17.33
N GLY A 128 27.12 -17.17 16.51
CA GLY A 128 25.99 -17.99 16.98
C GLY A 128 24.69 -17.20 17.15
N GLU A 129 23.65 -17.88 17.61
CA GLU A 129 22.32 -17.30 17.83
C GLU A 129 22.30 -16.41 19.09
N ILE A 130 21.38 -15.43 19.12
CA ILE A 130 21.13 -14.65 20.33
C ILE A 130 20.50 -15.59 21.37
N THR A 131 21.13 -15.70 22.53
CA THR A 131 20.58 -16.40 23.70
C THR A 131 20.07 -15.38 24.71
N ALA A 132 19.05 -15.76 25.49
CA ALA A 132 18.42 -14.92 26.50
C ALA A 132 19.27 -14.76 27.76
#